data_AF-A0A2U2N7B9-F1
#
_entry.id   AF-A0A2U2N7B9-F1
#
_cell.length_a   1.000
_cell.length_b   1.000
_cell.length_c   1.000
_cell.angle_alpha   90.00
_cell.angle_beta   90.00
_cell.angle_gamma   90.00
#
_symmetry.space_group_name_H-M   'P 1'
#
loop_
_entity.id
_entity.type
_entity.pdbx_description
1 polymer ?
#
loop_
_entity_poly.entity_id
_entity_poly.type
_entity_poly.pdbx_seq_one_letter_code
_entity_poly.pdbx_strand_id
1 'polypeptide(L)'
;MKQYLGGIVEALKSAPGNGANPNDVETIRFYAELGNDAPDSQWPNVLVAIAHVTKAVSYNPQTKQAFAAANGFEYVKESQHAIMTALTEDAEKLVAKRG
;
A
#
# COMPACT_ATOMS: atom_id res chain seq x y z
N MET A 1 4.90 -0.54 -8.76
CA MET A 1 4.48 -0.79 -7.37
C MET A 1 5.38 -0.10 -6.33
N LYS A 2 6.70 -0.32 -6.38
CA LYS A 2 7.71 0.25 -5.47
C LYS A 2 7.54 1.74 -5.14
N GLN A 3 7.39 2.59 -6.16
CA GLN A 3 7.25 4.04 -5.98
C GLN A 3 6.00 4.43 -5.18
N TYR A 4 4.90 3.69 -5.31
CA TYR A 4 3.64 4.00 -4.63
C TYR A 4 3.68 3.53 -3.18
N LEU A 5 4.10 2.29 -2.93
CA LEU A 5 4.26 1.77 -1.56
C LEU A 5 5.30 2.58 -0.77
N GLY A 6 6.42 2.95 -1.40
CA GLY A 6 7.41 3.85 -0.81
C GLY A 6 6.84 5.23 -0.49
N GLY A 7 6.03 5.79 -1.41
CA GLY A 7 5.32 7.05 -1.20
C GLY A 7 4.38 7.04 0.01
N ILE A 8 3.68 5.92 0.28
CA ILE A 8 2.85 5.77 1.50
C ILE A 8 3.72 5.88 2.76
N VAL A 9 4.87 5.20 2.78
CA VAL A 9 5.79 5.21 3.93
C VAL A 9 6.38 6.60 4.17
N GLU A 10 6.78 7.31 3.12
CA GLU A 10 7.26 8.70 3.25
C GLU A 10 6.15 9.66 3.69
N ALA A 11 4.92 9.50 3.19
CA ALA A 11 3.79 10.30 3.62
C ALA A 11 3.45 10.06 5.11
N LEU A 12 3.63 8.84 5.62
CA LEU A 12 3.46 8.52 7.03
C LEU A 12 4.49 9.24 7.93
N LYS A 13 5.74 9.38 7.47
CA LYS A 13 6.76 10.14 8.21
C LYS A 13 6.39 11.62 8.33
N SER A 14 5.71 12.16 7.32
CA SER A 14 5.20 13.53 7.31
C SER A 14 3.97 13.73 8.22
N ALA A 15 3.34 12.65 8.70
CA ALA A 15 2.14 12.68 9.53
C ALA A 15 2.39 12.06 10.92
N PRO A 16 3.18 12.72 11.80
CA PRO A 16 3.50 12.19 13.12
C PRO A 16 2.24 12.06 14.00
N GLY A 17 2.19 10.99 14.81
CA GLY A 17 1.03 10.69 15.65
C GLY A 17 -0.11 9.93 14.94
N ASN A 18 0.15 9.40 13.74
CA ASN A 18 -0.86 8.72 12.93
C ASN A 18 -1.47 7.43 13.50
N GLY A 19 -0.92 6.87 14.58
CA GLY A 19 -1.45 5.66 15.21
C GLY A 19 -1.40 4.41 14.31
N ALA A 20 -0.66 4.44 13.19
CA ALA A 20 -0.49 3.28 12.34
C ALA A 20 0.27 2.18 13.09
N ASN A 21 -0.19 0.93 12.94
CA ASN A 21 0.50 -0.21 13.51
C ASN A 21 1.89 -0.34 12.85
N PRO A 22 2.99 -0.40 13.64
CA PRO A 22 4.34 -0.54 13.10
C PRO A 22 4.51 -1.74 12.15
N ASN A 23 3.80 -2.84 12.40
CA ASN A 23 3.86 -4.04 11.55
C ASN A 23 3.23 -3.81 10.18
N ASP A 24 2.15 -3.02 10.10
CA ASP A 24 1.52 -2.67 8.83
C ASP A 24 2.46 -1.75 8.02
N VAL A 25 3.11 -0.79 8.69
CA VAL A 25 4.09 0.10 8.06
C VAL A 25 5.30 -0.68 7.55
N GLU A 26 5.82 -1.61 8.36
CA GLU A 26 6.94 -2.47 7.96
C GLU A 26 6.57 -3.39 6.79
N THR A 27 5.36 -3.94 6.78
CA THR A 27 4.85 -4.73 5.65
C THR A 27 4.89 -3.88 4.38
N ILE A 28 4.31 -2.68 4.39
CA ILE A 28 4.30 -1.79 3.22
C ILE A 28 5.74 -1.46 2.78
N ARG A 29 6.64 -1.15 3.73
CA ARG A 29 8.06 -0.85 3.43
C ARG A 29 8.75 -2.04 2.78
N PHE A 30 8.63 -3.23 3.35
CA PHE A 30 9.26 -4.44 2.84
C PHE A 30 8.80 -4.75 1.41
N TYR A 31 7.49 -4.66 1.15
CA TYR A 31 6.96 -4.87 -0.20
C TYR A 31 7.26 -3.71 -1.16
N ALA A 32 7.49 -2.49 -0.65
CA ALA A 32 8.03 -1.40 -1.46
C ALA A 32 9.44 -1.72 -1.95
N GLU A 33 10.28 -2.33 -1.10
CA GLU A 33 11.65 -2.70 -1.45
C GLU A 33 11.69 -3.80 -2.52
N LEU A 34 10.84 -4.83 -2.38
CA LEU A 34 10.66 -5.93 -3.33
C LEU A 34 10.06 -5.48 -4.67
N GLY A 35 9.13 -4.52 -4.66
CA GLY A 35 8.56 -3.99 -5.89
C GLY A 35 7.80 -5.05 -6.71
N ASN A 36 8.26 -5.30 -7.95
CA ASN A 36 7.60 -6.25 -8.84
C ASN A 36 8.02 -7.72 -8.59
N ASP A 37 9.02 -7.94 -7.73
CA ASP A 37 9.50 -9.30 -7.39
C ASP A 37 8.74 -9.92 -6.21
N ALA A 38 7.78 -9.19 -5.66
CA ALA A 38 7.00 -9.66 -4.53
C ALA A 38 5.98 -10.72 -4.97
N PRO A 39 5.82 -11.83 -4.22
CA PRO A 39 4.92 -12.90 -4.62
C PRO A 39 3.46 -12.44 -4.60
N ASP A 40 2.70 -12.75 -5.66
CA ASP A 40 1.33 -12.23 -5.79
C ASP A 40 0.38 -12.71 -4.69
N SER A 41 0.66 -13.89 -4.14
CA SER A 41 -0.02 -14.43 -2.95
C SER A 41 0.02 -13.51 -1.72
N GLN A 42 0.95 -12.55 -1.67
CA GLN A 42 1.14 -11.64 -0.54
C GLN A 42 0.45 -10.30 -0.74
N TRP A 43 0.03 -9.98 -1.96
CA TRP A 43 -0.69 -8.75 -2.26
C TRP A 43 -1.96 -8.52 -1.42
N PRO A 44 -2.76 -9.54 -1.07
CA PRO A 44 -3.86 -9.36 -0.13
C PRO A 44 -3.41 -8.84 1.25
N ASN A 45 -2.28 -9.31 1.76
CA ASN A 45 -1.73 -8.84 3.04
C ASN A 45 -1.27 -7.38 2.95
N VAL A 46 -0.67 -7.00 1.83
CA VAL A 46 -0.27 -5.61 1.56
C VAL A 46 -1.49 -4.68 1.47
N LEU A 47 -2.58 -5.11 0.81
CA LEU A 47 -3.83 -4.35 0.76
C LEU A 47 -4.44 -4.13 2.16
N VAL A 48 -4.41 -5.15 3.02
CA VAL A 48 -4.87 -5.03 4.42
C VAL A 48 -4.02 -4.02 5.18
N ALA A 49 -2.69 -4.09 5.08
CA ALA A 49 -1.79 -3.15 5.72
C ALA A 49 -2.04 -1.70 5.23
N ILE A 50 -2.22 -1.49 3.92
CA ILE A 50 -2.58 -0.19 3.34
C ILE A 50 -3.91 0.32 3.94
N ALA A 51 -4.92 -0.53 4.05
CA ALA A 51 -6.22 -0.15 4.60
C ALA A 51 -6.13 0.26 6.08
N HIS A 52 -5.38 -0.49 6.89
CA HIS A 52 -5.15 -0.15 8.30
C HIS A 52 -4.43 1.19 8.46
N VAL A 53 -3.34 1.39 7.70
CA VAL A 53 -2.59 2.65 7.70
C VAL A 53 -3.47 3.82 7.27
N THR A 54 -4.23 3.66 6.19
CA THR A 54 -5.13 4.69 5.66
C THR A 54 -6.20 5.07 6.69
N LYS A 55 -6.74 4.07 7.39
CA LYS A 55 -7.70 4.28 8.47
C LYS A 55 -7.06 5.04 9.64
N ALA A 56 -5.85 4.66 10.05
CA ALA A 56 -5.12 5.28 11.15
C ALA A 56 -4.86 6.77 10.90
N VAL A 57 -4.32 7.12 9.72
CA VAL A 57 -4.06 8.53 9.36
C VAL A 57 -5.34 9.36 9.21
N SER A 58 -6.48 8.72 8.93
CA SER A 58 -7.75 9.40 8.67
C SER A 58 -8.52 9.80 9.93
N TYR A 59 -8.20 9.22 11.10
CA TYR A 59 -8.92 9.50 12.35
C TYR A 59 -8.61 10.88 12.94
N ASN A 60 -7.35 11.32 12.87
CA ASN A 60 -6.94 12.60 13.39
C ASN A 60 -6.87 13.65 12.25
N PRO A 61 -7.59 14.79 12.34
CA PRO A 61 -7.63 15.78 11.26
C PRO A 61 -6.26 16.36 10.87
N GLN A 62 -5.39 16.66 11.85
CA GLN A 62 -4.06 17.20 11.59
C GLN A 62 -3.17 16.17 10.88
N THR A 63 -3.25 14.91 11.32
CA THR A 63 -2.55 13.78 10.69
C THR A 63 -3.04 13.57 9.27
N LYS A 64 -4.36 13.56 9.07
CA LYS A 64 -4.99 13.41 7.75
C LYS A 64 -4.52 14.50 6.80
N GLN A 65 -4.48 15.74 7.27
CA GLN A 65 -4.03 16.88 6.48
C GLN A 65 -2.54 16.77 6.12
N ALA A 66 -1.68 16.39 7.07
CA ALA A 66 -0.26 16.21 6.82
C ALA A 66 0.03 15.05 5.85
N PHE A 67 -0.69 13.93 6.00
CA PHE A 67 -0.63 12.79 5.10
C PHE A 67 -1.11 13.16 3.68
N ALA A 68 -2.20 13.93 3.57
CA ALA A 68 -2.70 14.43 2.29
C ALA A 68 -1.71 15.39 1.62
N ALA A 69 -1.11 16.31 2.38
CA ALA A 69 -0.11 17.27 1.87
C ALA A 69 1.14 16.57 1.31
N ALA A 70 1.45 15.37 1.81
CA ALA A 70 2.52 14.52 1.30
C ALA A 70 2.07 13.55 0.17
N ASN A 71 0.93 13.80 -0.48
CA ASN A 71 0.33 12.95 -1.52
C ASN A 71 -0.04 11.53 -1.06
N GLY A 72 -0.12 11.27 0.25
CA GLY A 72 -0.31 9.93 0.80
C GLY A 72 -1.54 9.20 0.26
N PHE A 73 -2.67 9.89 0.11
CA PHE A 73 -3.90 9.29 -0.42
C PHE A 73 -3.80 8.93 -1.90
N GLU A 74 -3.04 9.70 -2.68
CA GLU A 74 -2.80 9.36 -4.09
C GLU A 74 -1.92 8.11 -4.18
N TYR A 75 -0.87 8.02 -3.36
CA TYR A 75 -0.04 6.81 -3.28
C TYR A 75 -0.83 5.57 -2.83
N VAL A 76 -1.80 5.72 -1.93
CA VAL A 76 -2.73 4.64 -1.55
C VAL A 76 -3.55 4.18 -2.76
N LYS A 77 -4.18 5.11 -3.49
CA LYS A 77 -5.00 4.81 -4.67
C LYS A 77 -4.19 4.08 -5.74
N GLU A 78 -3.02 4.61 -6.08
CA GLU A 78 -2.14 4.05 -7.11
C GLU A 78 -1.59 2.67 -6.69
N SER A 79 -1.28 2.48 -5.40
CA SER A 79 -0.87 1.16 -4.89
C SER A 79 -1.99 0.14 -4.99
N GLN A 80 -3.21 0.49 -4.57
CA GLN A 80 -4.37 -0.39 -4.64
C GLN A 80 -4.69 -0.77 -6.09
N HIS A 81 -4.68 0.20 -7.00
CA HIS A 81 -4.90 -0.06 -8.42
C HIS A 81 -3.85 -1.01 -8.99
N ALA A 82 -2.57 -0.71 -8.79
CA ALA A 82 -1.47 -1.54 -9.29
C ALA A 82 -1.53 -2.98 -8.75
N ILE A 83 -1.87 -3.15 -7.47
CA ILE A 83 -2.01 -4.47 -6.83
C ILE A 83 -3.18 -5.26 -7.45
N MET A 84 -4.34 -4.62 -7.62
CA MET A 84 -5.50 -5.28 -8.23
C MET A 84 -5.22 -5.68 -9.69
N THR A 85 -4.50 -4.86 -10.44
CA THR A 85 -4.07 -5.19 -11.82
C THR A 85 -3.17 -6.42 -11.83
N ALA A 86 -2.15 -6.47 -10.97
CA ALA A 86 -1.25 -7.63 -10.88
C ALA A 86 -2.01 -8.93 -10.56
N LEU A 87 -2.90 -8.89 -9.55
CA LEU A 87 -3.73 -10.03 -9.17
C LEU A 87 -4.66 -10.50 -10.32
N THR A 88 -5.16 -9.57 -11.13
CA THR A 88 -6.02 -9.88 -12.28
C THR A 88 -5.22 -10.58 -13.38
N GLU A 89 -4.06 -10.02 -13.76
CA GLU A 89 -3.19 -10.60 -14.78
C GLU A 89 -2.76 -12.03 -14.43
N ASP A 90 -2.49 -12.30 -13.15
CA ASP A 90 -2.09 -13.64 -12.74
C ASP A 90 -3.24 -14.64 -12.70
N ALA A 91 -4.45 -14.18 -12.34
CA ALA A 91 -5.65 -14.99 -12.48
C ALA A 91 -5.88 -15.38 -13.95
N GLU A 92 -5.72 -14.43 -14.88
CA GLU A 92 -5.84 -14.68 -16.32
C GLU A 92 -4.78 -15.67 -16.83
N LYS A 93 -3.50 -15.50 -16.47
CA LYS A 93 -2.42 -16.43 -16.82
C LYS A 93 -2.68 -17.84 -16.29
N LEU A 94 -3.23 -17.96 -15.08
CA LEU A 94 -3.52 -19.25 -14.45
C LEU A 94 -4.68 -19.98 -15.15
N VAL A 95 -5.70 -19.24 -15.62
CA VAL A 95 -6.77 -19.78 -16.46
C VAL A 95 -6.21 -20.23 -17.81
N ALA A 96 -5.39 -19.40 -18.47
CA ALA A 96 -4.80 -19.72 -19.78
C ALA A 96 -3.89 -20.96 -19.75
N LYS A 97 -3.26 -21.27 -18.61
CA LYS A 97 -2.45 -22.50 -18.44
C LYS A 97 -3.29 -23.77 -18.22
N ARG A 98 -4.58 -23.62 -17.89
CA ARG A 98 -5.48 -24.74 -17.55
C ARG A 98 -6.49 -25.08 -18.66
N GLY A 99 -6.66 -24.21 -19.65
CA GLY A 99 -7.44 -24.45 -20.87
C GLY A 99 -6.57 -24.92 -22.02
#